data_AF-A0A0G0P8Z1-F1
#
_entry.id   AF-A0A0G0P8Z1-F1
#
_cell.length_a   1.000
_cell.length_b   1.000
_cell.length_c   1.000
_cell.angle_alpha   90.00
_cell.angle_beta   90.00
_cell.angle_gamma   90.00
#
_symmetry.space_group_name_H-M   'P 1'
#
loop_
_entity.id
_entity.type
_entity.pdbx_description
1 polymer ?
#
loop_
_entity_poly.entity_id
_entity_poly.type
_entity_poly.pdbx_seq_one_letter_code
_entity_poly.pdbx_strand_id
1 'polypeptide(L)'
;MSQLTWKPQDISVPLFNCFQLAGIEDIKSEMDKIRTNPADVNNLQEKLSDKVTSHIKAVWPNHPVKIKFQINNMQLSFLIEDEGVKYKAKTTSQRSDGFKQFISFLLTVSAENSTKLLNYTFLLLDEPETHLHPQAQEYLREELIKLSKNKNDNIVVFATHSNYMIDKDHLERCYRVTKLRGGKTSLEKIKGDKSSYSEVNYEVFEVPTSDYHNELYGYLEDLEPTKLEGLSKTKKWHNEKTSKEEAVSLPKYIRHSIHHPENTSNLKFTTEELVESIKTLRKLKYNYE
;
A
#
# COMPACT_ATOMS: atom_id res chain seq x y z
N MET A 1 -18.82 21.55 4.60
CA MET A 1 -19.29 22.15 5.86
C MET A 1 -20.33 21.23 6.44
N SER A 2 -20.25 20.95 7.73
CA SER A 2 -21.25 20.17 8.45
C SER A 2 -21.87 21.04 9.55
N GLN A 3 -23.18 20.88 9.77
CA GLN A 3 -23.83 21.51 10.90
C GLN A 3 -23.34 20.86 12.19
N LEU A 4 -22.83 21.66 13.14
CA LEU A 4 -22.52 21.17 14.46
C LEU A 4 -23.82 20.94 15.23
N THR A 5 -24.01 19.70 15.65
CA THR A 5 -25.11 19.31 16.50
C THR A 5 -24.57 18.53 17.69
N TRP A 6 -25.39 18.36 18.71
CA TRP A 6 -25.08 17.55 19.89
C TRP A 6 -25.14 16.04 19.61
N LYS A 7 -25.54 15.63 18.40
CA LYS A 7 -25.48 14.25 17.89
C LYS A 7 -24.78 14.21 16.53
N PRO A 8 -23.46 14.46 16.47
CA PRO A 8 -22.76 14.48 15.19
C PRO A 8 -22.79 13.11 14.48
N GLN A 9 -22.98 12.01 15.21
CA GLN A 9 -23.11 10.66 14.63
C GLN A 9 -24.31 10.51 13.70
N ASP A 10 -25.39 11.29 13.91
CA ASP A 10 -26.58 11.24 13.06
C ASP A 10 -26.38 11.96 11.72
N ILE A 11 -25.28 12.73 11.59
CA ILE A 11 -25.00 13.59 10.44
C ILE A 11 -23.73 13.13 9.71
N SER A 12 -22.70 12.77 10.46
CA SER A 12 -21.39 12.43 9.91
C SER A 12 -20.59 11.60 10.91
N VAL A 13 -20.43 10.31 10.62
CA VAL A 13 -19.54 9.41 11.35
C VAL A 13 -18.10 9.96 11.45
N PRO A 14 -17.47 10.47 10.36
CA PRO A 14 -16.16 11.12 10.47
C PRO A 14 -16.11 12.26 11.48
N LEU A 15 -17.15 13.11 11.53
CA LEU A 15 -17.19 14.23 12.47
C LEU A 15 -17.29 13.73 13.91
N PHE A 16 -18.17 12.76 14.18
CA PHE A 16 -18.29 12.16 15.50
C PHE A 16 -16.95 11.58 15.96
N ASN A 17 -16.28 10.84 15.10
CA ASN A 17 -14.97 10.25 15.40
C ASN A 17 -13.88 11.31 15.66
N CYS A 18 -13.96 12.49 15.05
CA CYS A 18 -13.07 13.61 15.39
C CYS A 18 -13.23 14.05 16.86
N PHE A 19 -14.45 14.08 17.40
CA PHE A 19 -14.67 14.36 18.83
C PHE A 19 -14.12 13.24 19.72
N GLN A 20 -14.30 11.98 19.31
CA GLN A 20 -13.78 10.82 20.04
C GLN A 20 -12.25 10.81 20.09
N LEU A 21 -11.59 11.11 18.97
CA LEU A 21 -10.13 11.31 18.92
C LEU A 21 -9.65 12.43 19.86
N ALA A 22 -10.48 13.44 20.09
CA ALA A 22 -10.21 14.52 21.03
C ALA A 22 -10.56 14.17 22.49
N GLY A 23 -11.07 12.97 22.77
CA GLY A 23 -11.52 12.56 24.11
C GLY A 23 -12.70 13.39 24.61
N ILE A 24 -13.59 13.81 23.71
CA ILE A 24 -14.79 14.58 24.04
C ILE A 24 -15.99 13.63 24.01
N GLU A 25 -16.39 13.13 25.18
CA GLU A 25 -17.54 12.25 25.34
C GLU A 25 -18.85 13.04 25.42
N ASP A 26 -18.89 14.10 26.24
CA ASP A 26 -20.05 14.98 26.38
C ASP A 26 -20.03 16.11 25.34
N ILE A 27 -20.34 15.74 24.10
CA ILE A 27 -20.41 16.69 22.98
C ILE A 27 -21.47 17.76 23.23
N LYS A 28 -22.57 17.44 23.93
CA LYS A 28 -23.65 18.40 24.21
C LYS A 28 -23.16 19.56 25.09
N SER A 29 -22.49 19.23 26.20
CA SER A 29 -21.90 20.24 27.09
C SER A 29 -20.87 21.10 26.34
N GLU A 30 -20.07 20.49 25.47
CA GLU A 30 -19.11 21.24 24.66
C GLU A 30 -19.81 22.19 23.66
N MET A 31 -20.90 21.76 23.04
CA MET A 31 -21.72 22.60 22.16
C MET A 31 -22.36 23.78 22.89
N ASP A 32 -22.74 23.61 24.16
CA ASP A 32 -23.33 24.69 24.96
C ASP A 32 -22.30 25.77 25.32
N LYS A 33 -21.03 25.39 25.61
CA LYS A 33 -19.95 26.36 25.89
C LYS A 33 -19.62 27.25 24.70
N ILE A 34 -19.45 26.64 23.52
CA ILE A 34 -19.03 27.37 22.30
C ILE A 34 -20.10 28.33 21.77
N ARG A 35 -21.36 28.20 22.19
CA ARG A 35 -22.43 29.16 21.87
C ARG A 35 -22.25 30.50 22.57
N THR A 36 -21.60 30.50 23.73
CA THR A 36 -21.54 31.67 24.61
C THR A 36 -20.16 32.33 24.66
N ASN A 37 -19.09 31.59 24.38
CA ASN A 37 -17.73 32.05 24.62
C ASN A 37 -16.80 31.83 23.41
N PRO A 38 -16.28 32.90 22.78
CA PRO A 38 -15.33 32.78 21.68
C PRO A 38 -14.02 32.06 22.04
N ALA A 39 -13.59 32.11 23.30
CA ALA A 39 -12.40 31.39 23.73
C ALA A 39 -12.63 29.87 23.67
N ASP A 40 -13.83 29.40 24.04
CA ASP A 40 -14.18 27.98 23.96
C ASP A 40 -14.29 27.51 22.51
N VAL A 41 -14.78 28.35 21.60
CA VAL A 41 -14.74 28.08 20.16
C VAL A 41 -13.31 27.84 19.70
N ASN A 42 -12.38 28.74 20.06
CA ASN A 42 -10.99 28.62 19.66
C ASN A 42 -10.33 27.38 20.25
N ASN A 43 -10.55 27.11 21.54
CA ASN A 43 -10.01 25.93 22.22
C ASN A 43 -10.50 24.63 21.58
N LEU A 44 -11.78 24.53 21.22
CA LEU A 44 -12.33 23.35 20.56
C LEU A 44 -11.72 23.17 19.16
N GLN A 45 -11.61 24.24 18.37
CA GLN A 45 -10.99 24.20 17.05
C GLN A 45 -9.55 23.68 17.10
N GLU A 46 -8.72 24.25 17.97
CA GLU A 46 -7.31 23.85 18.12
C GLU A 46 -7.22 22.40 18.60
N LYS A 47 -8.02 22.03 19.63
CA LYS A 47 -8.03 20.66 20.15
C LYS A 47 -8.40 19.61 19.10
N LEU A 48 -9.46 19.86 18.32
CA LEU A 48 -9.84 18.96 17.21
C LEU A 48 -8.75 18.92 16.14
N SER A 49 -8.19 20.07 15.77
CA SER A 49 -7.14 20.20 14.74
C SER A 49 -5.91 19.39 15.11
N ASP A 50 -5.43 19.53 16.34
CA ASP A 50 -4.24 18.85 16.85
C ASP A 50 -4.46 17.34 16.95
N LYS A 51 -5.60 16.91 17.50
CA LYS A 51 -5.87 15.48 17.73
C LYS A 51 -6.11 14.73 16.43
N VAL A 52 -6.86 15.33 15.50
CA VAL A 52 -7.08 14.74 14.17
C VAL A 52 -5.79 14.72 13.35
N THR A 53 -5.00 15.80 13.39
CA THR A 53 -3.68 15.82 12.72
C THR A 53 -2.75 14.76 13.30
N SER A 54 -2.73 14.60 14.62
CA SER A 54 -1.92 13.58 15.30
C SER A 54 -2.31 12.17 14.89
N HIS A 55 -3.61 11.86 14.82
CA HIS A 55 -4.11 10.56 14.35
C HIS A 55 -3.70 10.29 12.90
N ILE A 56 -3.90 11.27 12.00
CA ILE A 56 -3.49 11.14 10.60
C ILE A 56 -1.99 10.91 10.49
N LYS A 57 -1.15 11.65 11.23
CA LYS A 57 0.31 11.47 11.19
C LYS A 57 0.79 10.17 11.84
N ALA A 58 0.05 9.61 12.78
CA ALA A 58 0.37 8.31 13.36
C ALA A 58 0.23 7.18 12.35
N VAL A 59 -0.70 7.31 11.39
CA VAL A 59 -0.94 6.31 10.33
C VAL A 59 -0.20 6.67 9.04
N TRP A 60 -0.13 7.95 8.69
CA TRP A 60 0.44 8.49 7.46
C TRP A 60 1.52 9.56 7.74
N PRO A 61 2.68 9.16 8.31
CA PRO A 61 3.67 10.09 8.88
C PRO A 61 4.36 11.00 7.86
N ASN A 62 4.57 10.52 6.64
CA ASN A 62 5.32 11.24 5.60
C ASN A 62 4.46 12.20 4.77
N HIS A 63 3.18 12.37 5.10
CA HIS A 63 2.30 13.28 4.36
C HIS A 63 2.30 14.68 4.99
N PRO A 64 2.82 15.71 4.30
CA PRO A 64 3.07 17.03 4.89
C PRO A 64 1.79 17.87 4.97
N VAL A 65 0.83 17.43 5.79
CA VAL A 65 -0.44 18.14 5.99
C VAL A 65 -0.77 18.38 7.46
N LYS A 66 -1.51 19.45 7.71
CA LYS A 66 -2.19 19.75 8.96
C LYS A 66 -3.68 19.93 8.72
N ILE A 67 -4.48 19.35 9.59
CA ILE A 67 -5.93 19.55 9.58
C ILE A 67 -6.25 20.76 10.45
N LYS A 68 -7.13 21.63 9.95
CA LYS A 68 -7.68 22.74 10.70
C LYS A 68 -9.19 22.69 10.71
N PHE A 69 -9.75 22.84 11.90
CA PHE A 69 -11.18 23.05 12.10
C PHE A 69 -11.46 24.55 12.26
N GLN A 70 -12.46 25.03 11.54
CA GLN A 70 -13.02 26.36 11.74
C GLN A 70 -14.50 26.23 12.06
N ILE A 71 -14.93 26.89 13.12
CA ILE A 71 -16.30 26.90 13.62
C ILE A 71 -16.80 28.34 13.50
N ASN A 72 -17.84 28.52 12.67
CA ASN A 72 -18.50 29.80 12.52
C ASN A 72 -20.01 29.58 12.48
N ASN A 73 -20.78 30.29 13.30
CA ASN A 73 -22.25 30.17 13.37
C ASN A 73 -22.73 28.70 13.49
N MET A 74 -22.09 27.91 14.37
CA MET A 74 -22.38 26.48 14.55
C MET A 74 -22.21 25.64 13.26
N GLN A 75 -21.43 26.11 12.29
CA GLN A 75 -20.98 25.34 11.14
C GLN A 75 -19.50 25.03 11.30
N LEU A 76 -19.17 23.76 11.08
CA LEU A 76 -17.79 23.29 11.13
C LEU A 76 -17.25 23.07 9.72
N SER A 77 -16.10 23.68 9.48
CA SER A 77 -15.31 23.55 8.25
C SER A 77 -14.07 22.73 8.53
N PHE A 78 -13.89 21.67 7.75
CA PHE A 78 -12.68 20.85 7.72
C PHE A 78 -11.75 21.41 6.63
N LEU A 79 -10.61 21.96 7.05
CA LEU A 79 -9.62 22.56 6.18
C LEU A 79 -8.31 21.77 6.24
N ILE A 80 -7.57 21.81 5.15
CA ILE A 80 -6.28 21.15 4.99
C ILE A 80 -5.24 22.20 4.64
N GLU A 81 -4.19 22.29 5.44
CA GLU A 81 -3.01 23.11 5.17
C GLU A 81 -1.82 22.22 4.83
N ASP A 82 -1.12 22.53 3.74
CA ASP A 82 0.14 21.89 3.40
C ASP A 82 1.26 22.50 4.25
N GLU A 83 2.11 21.67 4.85
CA GLU A 83 3.20 22.16 5.71
C GLU A 83 4.17 23.05 4.92
N GLY A 84 4.55 24.18 5.51
CA GLY A 84 5.38 25.19 4.85
C GLY A 84 4.62 26.13 3.90
N VAL A 85 3.34 25.88 3.60
CA VAL A 85 2.54 26.72 2.72
C VAL A 85 1.55 27.57 3.52
N LYS A 86 1.91 28.83 3.75
CA LYS A 86 1.05 29.79 4.48
C LYS A 86 -0.10 30.32 3.61
N TYR A 87 -1.23 30.62 4.25
CA TYR A 87 -2.40 31.29 3.67
C TYR A 87 -3.05 30.57 2.46
N LYS A 88 -2.86 29.25 2.34
CA LYS A 88 -3.45 28.43 1.28
C LYS A 88 -4.18 27.21 1.85
N ALA A 89 -4.99 27.43 2.87
CA ALA A 89 -5.89 26.40 3.38
C ALA A 89 -6.84 25.95 2.25
N LYS A 90 -7.00 24.64 2.11
CA LYS A 90 -7.83 24.00 1.09
C LYS A 90 -9.02 23.33 1.75
N THR A 91 -10.16 23.32 1.09
CA THR A 91 -11.28 22.45 1.46
C THR A 91 -11.02 21.02 0.97
N THR A 92 -11.81 20.06 1.46
CA THR A 92 -11.73 18.66 1.00
C THR A 92 -11.97 18.51 -0.50
N SER A 93 -12.84 19.33 -1.10
CA SER A 93 -13.14 19.28 -2.54
C SER A 93 -11.95 19.66 -3.43
N GLN A 94 -11.01 20.46 -2.90
CA GLN A 94 -9.79 20.89 -3.60
C GLN A 94 -8.63 19.88 -3.47
N ARG A 95 -8.84 18.73 -2.84
CA ARG A 95 -7.85 17.66 -2.68
C ARG A 95 -8.04 16.57 -3.73
N SER A 96 -6.99 15.77 -3.97
CA SER A 96 -7.08 14.60 -4.85
C SER A 96 -8.03 13.54 -4.28
N ASP A 97 -8.56 12.69 -5.15
CA ASP A 97 -9.51 11.65 -4.73
C ASP A 97 -8.84 10.61 -3.83
N GLY A 98 -7.58 10.25 -4.10
CA GLY A 98 -6.79 9.41 -3.20
C GLY A 98 -6.64 10.02 -1.80
N PHE A 99 -6.44 11.34 -1.69
CA PHE A 99 -6.41 12.00 -0.38
C PHE A 99 -7.77 11.94 0.31
N LYS A 100 -8.87 12.23 -0.41
CA LYS A 100 -10.23 12.18 0.16
C LYS A 100 -10.56 10.77 0.64
N GLN A 101 -10.25 9.76 -0.15
CA GLN A 101 -10.46 8.35 0.16
C GLN A 101 -9.70 7.94 1.41
N PHE A 102 -8.39 8.24 1.47
CA PHE A 102 -7.60 7.82 2.62
C PHE A 102 -8.01 8.56 3.90
N ILE A 103 -8.24 9.88 3.83
CA ILE A 103 -8.74 10.64 4.99
C ILE A 103 -10.11 10.15 5.44
N SER A 104 -11.00 9.78 4.51
CA SER A 104 -12.30 9.20 4.86
C SER A 104 -12.12 7.92 5.66
N PHE A 105 -11.25 7.01 5.20
CA PHE A 105 -10.91 5.79 5.94
C PHE A 105 -10.28 6.08 7.32
N LEU A 106 -9.33 7.04 7.38
CA LEU A 106 -8.64 7.41 8.61
C LEU A 106 -9.59 7.98 9.67
N LEU A 107 -10.56 8.79 9.27
CA LEU A 107 -11.54 9.42 10.16
C LEU A 107 -12.77 8.55 10.44
N THR A 108 -12.89 7.41 9.78
CA THR A 108 -13.93 6.41 10.06
C THR A 108 -13.30 5.23 10.79
N VAL A 109 -12.99 4.17 10.07
CA VAL A 109 -12.60 2.86 10.61
C VAL A 109 -11.33 2.95 11.47
N SER A 110 -10.31 3.67 11.02
CA SER A 110 -9.05 3.79 11.79
C SER A 110 -9.26 4.58 13.09
N ALA A 111 -10.07 5.63 13.07
CA ALA A 111 -10.39 6.41 14.26
C ALA A 111 -11.25 5.61 15.26
N GLU A 112 -12.21 4.83 14.77
CA GLU A 112 -13.01 3.93 15.62
C GLU A 112 -12.13 2.86 16.27
N ASN A 113 -11.16 2.32 15.54
CA ASN A 113 -10.19 1.39 16.10
C ASN A 113 -9.30 2.04 17.16
N SER A 114 -8.76 3.23 16.90
CA SER A 114 -7.87 3.92 17.85
C SER A 114 -8.60 4.36 19.12
N THR A 115 -9.91 4.63 19.02
CA THR A 115 -10.80 5.00 20.13
C THR A 115 -11.51 3.81 20.77
N LYS A 116 -11.21 2.57 20.34
CA LYS A 116 -11.82 1.31 20.82
C LYS A 116 -13.34 1.22 20.61
N LEU A 117 -13.87 1.98 19.66
CA LEU A 117 -15.27 1.89 19.23
C LEU A 117 -15.47 0.75 18.21
N LEU A 118 -14.44 0.41 17.43
CA LEU A 118 -14.47 -0.71 16.50
C LEU A 118 -14.25 -2.04 17.22
N ASN A 119 -15.31 -2.81 17.39
CA ASN A 119 -15.28 -4.13 18.04
C ASN A 119 -16.17 -5.13 17.31
N TYR A 120 -15.79 -6.41 17.32
CA TYR A 120 -16.52 -7.54 16.73
C TYR A 120 -16.96 -7.28 15.28
N THR A 121 -16.13 -6.59 14.51
CA THR A 121 -16.46 -6.11 13.16
C THR A 121 -15.82 -7.00 12.09
N PHE A 122 -16.60 -7.33 11.07
CA PHE A 122 -16.13 -8.01 9.87
C PHE A 122 -16.05 -7.00 8.72
N LEU A 123 -14.83 -6.63 8.31
CA LEU A 123 -14.57 -5.63 7.29
C LEU A 123 -14.21 -6.30 5.96
N LEU A 124 -15.05 -6.09 4.95
CA LEU A 124 -14.85 -6.55 3.57
C LEU A 124 -14.56 -5.35 2.67
N LEU A 125 -13.41 -5.37 1.99
CA LEU A 125 -12.99 -4.27 1.12
C LEU A 125 -12.62 -4.79 -0.27
N ASP A 126 -13.09 -4.10 -1.30
CA ASP A 126 -12.71 -4.35 -2.69
C ASP A 126 -11.90 -3.15 -3.20
N GLU A 127 -10.66 -3.40 -3.62
CA GLU A 127 -9.69 -2.39 -4.05
C GLU A 127 -9.63 -1.15 -3.13
N PRO A 128 -9.45 -1.32 -1.80
CA PRO A 128 -9.47 -0.18 -0.87
C PRO A 128 -8.36 0.85 -1.13
N GLU A 129 -7.35 0.47 -1.90
CA GLU A 129 -6.23 1.30 -2.33
C GLU A 129 -6.48 2.13 -3.59
N THR A 130 -7.66 2.01 -4.23
CA THR A 130 -7.97 2.74 -5.47
C THR A 130 -7.60 4.23 -5.33
N HIS A 131 -6.98 4.83 -6.36
CA HIS A 131 -6.50 6.23 -6.38
C HIS A 131 -5.35 6.59 -5.42
N LEU A 132 -4.88 5.67 -4.56
CA LEU A 132 -3.73 5.91 -3.69
C LEU A 132 -2.42 5.68 -4.44
N HIS A 133 -1.42 6.53 -4.20
CA HIS A 133 -0.07 6.31 -4.70
C HIS A 133 0.62 5.20 -3.87
N PRO A 134 1.52 4.37 -4.45
CA PRO A 134 2.24 3.27 -3.79
C PRO A 134 2.47 3.37 -2.27
N GLN A 135 3.15 4.41 -1.80
CA GLN A 135 3.46 4.58 -0.38
C GLN A 135 2.21 4.70 0.51
N ALA A 136 1.15 5.37 0.04
CA ALA A 136 -0.12 5.47 0.78
C ALA A 136 -0.85 4.11 0.84
N GLN A 137 -0.67 3.25 -0.16
CA GLN A 137 -1.20 1.88 -0.14
C GLN A 137 -0.51 1.06 0.95
N GLU A 138 0.81 1.19 1.11
CA GLU A 138 1.54 0.51 2.20
C GLU A 138 1.03 0.97 3.57
N TYR A 139 0.81 2.27 3.79
CA TYR A 139 0.23 2.75 5.05
C TYR A 139 -1.20 2.25 5.29
N LEU A 140 -2.02 2.19 4.24
CA LEU A 140 -3.36 1.60 4.33
C LEU A 140 -3.27 0.12 4.71
N ARG A 141 -2.40 -0.66 4.07
CA ARG A 141 -2.14 -2.07 4.40
C ARG A 141 -1.77 -2.24 5.86
N GLU A 142 -0.81 -1.46 6.37
CA GLU A 142 -0.38 -1.55 7.77
C GLU A 142 -1.51 -1.21 8.74
N GLU A 143 -2.32 -0.19 8.44
CA GLU A 143 -3.46 0.15 9.29
C GLU A 143 -4.52 -0.96 9.26
N LEU A 144 -4.83 -1.55 8.09
CA LEU A 144 -5.74 -2.70 7.99
C LEU A 144 -5.25 -3.92 8.77
N ILE A 145 -3.94 -4.20 8.79
CA ILE A 145 -3.33 -5.26 9.62
C ILE A 145 -3.49 -4.94 11.10
N LYS A 146 -3.27 -3.68 11.50
CA LYS A 146 -3.45 -3.25 12.88
C LYS A 146 -4.91 -3.35 13.32
N LEU A 147 -5.87 -3.10 12.43
CA LEU A 147 -7.30 -3.33 12.68
C LEU A 147 -7.59 -4.79 13.03
N SER A 148 -6.89 -5.77 12.44
CA SER A 148 -7.14 -7.20 12.72
C SER A 148 -6.35 -7.75 13.91
N LYS A 149 -5.27 -7.07 14.33
CA LYS A 149 -4.43 -7.47 15.47
C LYS A 149 -4.90 -6.92 16.83
N ASN A 150 -5.97 -6.11 16.88
CA ASN A 150 -6.47 -5.58 18.14
C ASN A 150 -7.12 -6.67 19.01
N LYS A 151 -7.38 -6.37 20.28
CA LYS A 151 -8.06 -7.27 21.22
C LYS A 151 -9.58 -7.30 21.04
N ASN A 152 -10.08 -6.73 19.94
CA ASN A 152 -11.50 -6.45 19.77
C ASN A 152 -12.16 -7.42 18.77
N ASP A 153 -11.51 -8.54 18.46
CA ASP A 153 -12.01 -9.61 17.59
C ASP A 153 -12.50 -9.12 16.22
N ASN A 154 -11.78 -8.17 15.61
CA ASN A 154 -12.07 -7.66 14.28
C ASN A 154 -11.43 -8.54 13.19
N ILE A 155 -12.17 -8.82 12.13
CA ILE A 155 -11.69 -9.58 10.96
C ILE A 155 -11.67 -8.66 9.75
N VAL A 156 -10.54 -8.64 9.03
CA VAL A 156 -10.37 -7.82 7.83
C VAL A 156 -10.04 -8.73 6.65
N VAL A 157 -10.81 -8.62 5.58
CA VAL A 157 -10.56 -9.28 4.30
C VAL A 157 -10.63 -8.23 3.20
N PHE A 158 -9.61 -8.18 2.34
CA PHE A 158 -9.60 -7.29 1.19
C PHE A 158 -9.14 -7.99 -0.08
N ALA A 159 -9.69 -7.57 -1.22
CA ALA A 159 -9.25 -7.95 -2.56
C ALA A 159 -8.51 -6.77 -3.21
N THR A 160 -7.45 -7.06 -3.98
CA THR A 160 -6.58 -6.04 -4.55
C THR A 160 -5.78 -6.60 -5.72
N HIS A 161 -5.47 -5.74 -6.69
CA HIS A 161 -4.49 -5.99 -7.74
C HIS A 161 -3.12 -5.33 -7.48
N SER A 162 -2.98 -4.63 -6.35
CA SER A 162 -1.76 -3.93 -5.98
C SER A 162 -0.79 -4.80 -5.21
N ASN A 163 0.46 -4.81 -5.68
CA ASN A 163 1.57 -5.41 -4.93
C ASN A 163 1.97 -4.67 -3.66
N TYR A 164 1.69 -3.38 -3.57
CA TYR A 164 1.94 -2.61 -2.34
C TYR A 164 0.99 -2.99 -1.20
N MET A 165 -0.12 -3.67 -1.52
CA MET A 165 -1.07 -4.18 -0.53
C MET A 165 -0.71 -5.57 0.01
N ILE A 166 0.31 -6.24 -0.53
CA ILE A 166 0.77 -7.53 0.00
C ILE A 166 1.56 -7.34 1.29
N ASP A 167 1.21 -8.11 2.31
CA ASP A 167 2.04 -8.27 3.50
C ASP A 167 3.09 -9.37 3.26
N LYS A 168 4.32 -8.91 3.06
CA LYS A 168 5.45 -9.75 2.67
C LYS A 168 5.95 -10.60 3.82
N ASP A 169 5.68 -10.19 5.06
CA ASP A 169 6.09 -10.92 6.26
C ASP A 169 5.14 -12.09 6.57
N HIS A 170 3.93 -12.04 6.00
CA HIS A 170 2.89 -13.03 6.23
C HIS A 170 2.20 -13.43 4.91
N LEU A 171 2.91 -14.13 4.03
CA LEU A 171 2.34 -14.62 2.76
C LEU A 171 1.33 -15.75 2.96
N GLU A 172 1.40 -16.47 4.09
CA GLU A 172 0.50 -17.57 4.45
C GLU A 172 -0.95 -17.13 4.66
N ARG A 173 -1.22 -15.83 4.69
CA ARG A 173 -2.58 -15.27 4.74
C ARG A 173 -3.04 -14.69 3.39
N CYS A 174 -2.22 -14.78 2.35
CA CYS A 174 -2.57 -14.34 1.00
C CYS A 174 -3.16 -15.49 0.17
N TYR A 175 -4.20 -15.17 -0.59
CA TYR A 175 -4.82 -16.07 -1.55
C TYR A 175 -4.81 -15.42 -2.93
N ARG A 176 -4.38 -16.19 -3.93
CA ARG A 176 -4.42 -15.80 -5.33
C ARG A 176 -5.71 -16.32 -5.95
N VAL A 177 -6.40 -15.42 -6.63
CA VAL A 177 -7.64 -15.72 -7.36
C VAL A 177 -7.36 -15.62 -8.85
N THR A 178 -7.58 -16.71 -9.59
CA THR A 178 -7.27 -16.76 -11.03
C THR A 178 -8.48 -17.26 -11.82
N LYS A 179 -8.73 -16.64 -12.97
CA LYS A 179 -9.76 -17.10 -13.91
C LYS A 179 -9.18 -18.15 -14.87
N LEU A 180 -9.71 -19.36 -14.81
CA LEU A 180 -9.35 -20.46 -15.70
C LEU A 180 -10.18 -20.42 -16.99
N ARG A 181 -9.73 -21.17 -18.01
CA ARG A 181 -10.51 -21.39 -19.24
C ARG A 181 -11.88 -22.00 -18.92
N GLY A 182 -12.90 -21.60 -19.68
CA GLY A 182 -14.27 -22.07 -19.46
C GLY A 182 -15.01 -21.40 -18.29
N GLY A 183 -14.52 -20.26 -17.81
CA GLY A 183 -15.22 -19.44 -16.80
C GLY A 183 -15.11 -19.93 -15.36
N LYS A 184 -14.25 -20.92 -15.08
CA LYS A 184 -14.00 -21.39 -13.72
C LYS A 184 -13.06 -20.44 -12.98
N THR A 185 -13.24 -20.31 -11.67
CA THR A 185 -12.34 -19.57 -10.78
C THR A 185 -11.53 -20.55 -9.94
N SER A 186 -10.22 -20.33 -9.86
CA SER A 186 -9.31 -21.05 -8.99
C SER A 186 -8.91 -20.17 -7.81
N LEU A 187 -8.80 -20.77 -6.64
CA LEU A 187 -8.28 -20.15 -5.43
C LEU A 187 -7.05 -20.93 -5.00
N GLU A 188 -5.92 -20.25 -4.88
CA GLU A 188 -4.67 -20.85 -4.43
C GLU A 188 -4.14 -20.09 -3.23
N LYS A 189 -3.81 -20.82 -2.16
CA LYS A 189 -3.14 -20.24 -1.01
C LYS A 189 -1.65 -20.09 -1.33
N ILE A 190 -1.12 -18.88 -1.16
CA ILE A 190 0.30 -18.62 -1.40
C ILE A 190 1.13 -19.38 -0.36
N LYS A 191 2.16 -20.09 -0.84
CA LYS A 191 3.12 -20.83 -0.02
C LYS A 191 4.47 -20.16 -0.14
N GLY A 192 5.17 -19.97 0.98
CA GLY A 192 6.54 -19.48 0.96
C GLY A 192 6.93 -18.86 2.29
N ASP A 193 8.15 -19.19 2.73
CA ASP A 193 8.80 -18.52 3.85
C ASP A 193 9.84 -17.56 3.27
N LYS A 194 9.73 -16.27 3.63
CA LYS A 194 10.72 -15.20 3.39
C LYS A 194 11.27 -15.13 1.96
N SER A 195 10.60 -14.37 1.11
CA SER A 195 11.07 -14.08 -0.25
C SER A 195 11.27 -12.58 -0.48
N SER A 196 12.07 -12.26 -1.50
CA SER A 196 12.31 -10.88 -1.94
C SER A 196 11.05 -10.22 -2.49
N TYR A 197 11.04 -8.90 -2.63
CA TYR A 197 9.90 -8.19 -3.23
C TYR A 197 9.55 -8.70 -4.63
N SER A 198 10.58 -8.96 -5.44
CA SER A 198 10.42 -9.41 -6.81
C SER A 198 9.86 -10.83 -6.88
N GLU A 199 10.24 -11.70 -5.95
CA GLU A 199 9.70 -13.04 -5.83
C GLU A 199 8.24 -13.04 -5.35
N VAL A 200 7.91 -12.27 -4.30
CA VAL A 200 6.52 -12.12 -3.83
C VAL A 200 5.62 -11.66 -4.97
N ASN A 201 6.05 -10.64 -5.72
CA ASN A 201 5.27 -10.14 -6.85
C ASN A 201 5.05 -11.21 -7.93
N TYR A 202 6.06 -12.03 -8.18
CA TYR A 202 5.93 -13.16 -9.10
C TYR A 202 4.99 -14.24 -8.58
N GLU A 203 5.10 -14.65 -7.31
CA GLU A 203 4.22 -15.67 -6.73
C GLU A 203 2.75 -15.23 -6.73
N VAL A 204 2.49 -13.97 -6.35
CA VAL A 204 1.12 -13.49 -6.19
C VAL A 204 0.49 -13.06 -7.52
N PHE A 205 1.23 -12.40 -8.41
CA PHE A 205 0.67 -11.82 -9.64
C PHE A 205 1.19 -12.44 -10.93
N GLU A 206 2.13 -13.39 -10.88
CA GLU A 206 2.77 -13.98 -12.05
C GLU A 206 3.44 -12.94 -12.96
N VAL A 207 3.90 -11.82 -12.38
CA VAL A 207 4.56 -10.74 -13.12
C VAL A 207 6.06 -11.05 -13.24
N PRO A 208 6.57 -11.39 -14.44
CA PRO A 208 8.00 -11.60 -14.65
C PRO A 208 8.73 -10.25 -14.63
N THR A 209 9.72 -10.10 -13.75
CA THR A 209 10.55 -8.89 -13.68
C THR A 209 12.03 -9.20 -13.86
N SER A 210 12.77 -8.24 -14.43
CA SER A 210 14.22 -8.30 -14.53
C SER A 210 14.89 -8.39 -13.15
N ASP A 211 14.29 -7.76 -12.13
CA ASP A 211 14.79 -7.82 -10.74
C ASP A 211 14.69 -9.23 -10.18
N TYR A 212 13.56 -9.91 -10.36
CA TYR A 212 13.41 -11.29 -9.90
C TYR A 212 14.35 -12.23 -10.64
N HIS A 213 14.51 -12.04 -11.95
CA HIS A 213 15.49 -12.77 -12.75
C HIS A 213 16.91 -12.58 -12.19
N ASN A 214 17.29 -11.33 -11.92
CA ASN A 214 18.60 -10.98 -11.37
C ASN A 214 18.85 -11.59 -9.99
N GLU A 215 17.84 -11.62 -9.13
CA GLU A 215 17.92 -12.23 -7.80
C GLU A 215 18.10 -13.75 -7.89
N LEU A 216 17.31 -14.43 -8.73
CA LEU A 216 17.44 -15.87 -8.97
C LEU A 216 18.80 -16.23 -9.56
N TYR A 217 19.23 -15.47 -10.57
CA TYR A 217 20.51 -15.69 -11.23
C TYR A 217 21.67 -15.45 -10.25
N GLY A 218 21.63 -14.35 -9.49
CA GLY A 218 22.67 -14.03 -8.49
C GLY A 218 22.76 -15.08 -7.39
N TYR A 219 21.63 -15.56 -6.86
CA TYR A 219 21.60 -16.65 -5.88
C TYR A 219 22.30 -17.91 -6.40
N LEU A 220 22.01 -18.32 -7.64
CA LEU A 220 22.62 -19.50 -8.26
C LEU A 220 24.09 -19.28 -8.60
N GLU A 221 24.48 -18.07 -9.02
CA GLU A 221 25.88 -17.73 -9.30
C GLU A 221 26.74 -17.81 -8.04
N ASP A 222 26.20 -17.39 -6.89
CA ASP A 222 26.92 -17.39 -5.62
C ASP A 222 26.98 -18.80 -4.97
N LEU A 223 25.90 -19.58 -5.03
CA LEU A 223 25.80 -20.84 -4.28
C LEU A 223 25.97 -22.10 -5.13
N GLU A 224 25.54 -22.08 -6.39
CA GLU A 224 25.50 -23.26 -7.26
C GLU A 224 25.93 -22.93 -8.72
N PRO A 225 27.12 -22.33 -8.94
CA PRO A 225 27.52 -21.85 -10.26
C PRO A 225 27.58 -22.96 -11.31
N THR A 226 27.90 -24.19 -10.91
CA THR A 226 27.92 -25.36 -11.80
C THR A 226 26.56 -25.65 -12.43
N LYS A 227 25.45 -25.35 -11.74
CA LYS A 227 24.10 -25.48 -12.32
C LYS A 227 23.87 -24.49 -13.47
N LEU A 228 24.45 -23.29 -13.38
CA LEU A 228 24.36 -22.29 -14.44
C LEU A 228 25.26 -22.64 -15.64
N GLU A 229 26.46 -23.16 -15.37
CA GLU A 229 27.41 -23.60 -16.41
C GLU A 229 26.89 -24.79 -17.22
N GLY A 230 26.11 -25.68 -16.59
CA GLY A 230 25.48 -26.83 -17.24
C GLY A 230 24.33 -26.49 -18.19
N LEU A 231 23.88 -25.23 -18.24
CA LEU A 231 22.79 -24.82 -19.12
C LEU A 231 23.21 -24.79 -20.59
N SER A 232 22.28 -25.22 -21.46
CA SER A 232 22.50 -25.18 -22.91
C SER A 232 22.71 -23.75 -23.40
N LYS A 233 23.77 -23.56 -24.20
CA LYS A 233 24.17 -22.27 -24.77
C LYS A 233 23.41 -21.99 -26.06
N THR A 234 22.19 -21.48 -25.92
CA THR A 234 21.25 -21.26 -27.04
C THR A 234 21.29 -19.84 -27.62
N LYS A 235 21.99 -18.91 -26.97
CA LYS A 235 22.09 -17.50 -27.37
C LYS A 235 23.52 -17.13 -27.77
N LYS A 236 23.63 -16.06 -28.54
CA LYS A 236 24.90 -15.45 -28.94
C LYS A 236 24.96 -14.04 -28.36
N TRP A 237 26.00 -13.75 -27.60
CA TRP A 237 26.23 -12.44 -27.00
C TRP A 237 27.42 -11.77 -27.67
N HIS A 238 27.22 -10.55 -28.18
CA HIS A 238 28.28 -9.71 -28.73
C HIS A 238 28.81 -8.76 -27.66
N ASN A 239 30.09 -8.89 -27.32
CA ASN A 239 30.74 -8.05 -26.32
C ASN A 239 31.43 -6.85 -26.99
N GLU A 240 30.87 -5.64 -26.85
CA GLU A 240 31.39 -4.42 -27.47
C GLU A 240 32.81 -4.03 -27.02
N LYS A 241 33.23 -4.40 -25.80
CA LYS A 241 34.58 -4.08 -25.30
C LYS A 241 35.67 -4.92 -25.96
N THR A 242 35.33 -6.13 -26.39
CA THR A 242 36.28 -7.08 -26.97
C THR A 242 36.04 -7.36 -28.45
N SER A 243 34.92 -6.88 -28.99
CA SER A 243 34.40 -7.18 -30.33
C SER A 243 34.33 -8.68 -30.64
N LYS A 244 34.06 -9.49 -29.61
CA LYS A 244 33.93 -10.94 -29.71
C LYS A 244 32.50 -11.38 -29.47
N GLU A 245 32.11 -12.43 -30.18
CA GLU A 245 30.85 -13.14 -29.96
C GLU A 245 31.11 -14.38 -29.10
N GLU A 246 30.27 -14.59 -28.10
CA GLU A 246 30.28 -15.79 -27.24
C GLU A 246 28.92 -16.49 -27.23
N ALA A 247 28.94 -17.82 -27.24
CA ALA A 247 27.74 -18.62 -27.03
C ALA A 247 27.42 -18.68 -25.53
N VAL A 248 26.22 -18.28 -25.15
CA VAL A 248 25.76 -18.18 -23.76
C VAL A 248 24.39 -18.83 -23.58
N SER A 249 24.06 -19.23 -22.35
CA SER A 249 22.72 -19.70 -22.01
C SER A 249 21.72 -18.54 -22.01
N LEU A 250 20.43 -18.83 -22.19
CA LEU A 250 19.38 -17.81 -22.14
C LEU A 250 19.42 -16.99 -20.82
N PRO A 251 19.56 -17.60 -19.62
CA PRO A 251 19.69 -16.81 -18.40
C PRO A 251 20.92 -15.91 -18.36
N LYS A 252 22.08 -16.36 -18.86
CA LYS A 252 23.27 -15.52 -18.94
C LYS A 252 23.09 -14.36 -19.91
N TYR A 253 22.45 -14.60 -21.06
CA TYR A 253 22.12 -13.57 -22.04
C TYR A 253 21.27 -12.46 -21.41
N ILE A 254 20.18 -12.82 -20.74
CA ILE A 254 19.28 -11.85 -20.08
C ILE A 254 20.02 -11.09 -18.97
N ARG A 255 20.81 -11.79 -18.15
CA ARG A 255 21.66 -11.17 -17.12
C ARG A 255 22.58 -10.12 -17.75
N HIS A 256 23.32 -10.48 -18.80
CA HIS A 256 24.18 -9.54 -19.52
C HIS A 256 23.41 -8.36 -20.11
N SER A 257 22.25 -8.58 -20.73
CA SER A 257 21.39 -7.50 -21.25
C SER A 257 20.91 -6.54 -20.17
N ILE A 258 20.61 -7.02 -18.96
CA ILE A 258 20.16 -6.16 -17.84
C ILE A 258 21.33 -5.32 -17.30
N HIS A 259 22.53 -5.92 -17.20
CA HIS A 259 23.73 -5.24 -16.64
C HIS A 259 24.46 -4.36 -17.65
N HIS A 260 24.25 -4.59 -18.95
CA HIS A 260 24.84 -3.81 -20.04
C HIS A 260 23.76 -3.20 -20.94
N PRO A 261 22.86 -2.35 -20.40
CA PRO A 261 21.79 -1.73 -21.19
C PRO A 261 22.32 -0.77 -22.27
N GLU A 262 23.57 -0.32 -22.15
CA GLU A 262 24.28 0.49 -23.14
C GLU A 262 24.66 -0.28 -24.41
N ASN A 263 24.77 -1.61 -24.33
CA ASN A 263 25.18 -2.45 -25.45
C ASN A 263 24.01 -2.61 -26.43
N THR A 264 24.09 -1.90 -27.55
CA THR A 264 23.05 -1.89 -28.60
C THR A 264 23.31 -2.91 -29.70
N SER A 265 24.46 -3.59 -29.66
CA SER A 265 24.85 -4.64 -30.61
C SER A 265 24.08 -5.94 -30.44
N ASN A 266 23.36 -6.10 -29.33
CA ASN A 266 22.54 -7.29 -29.03
C ASN A 266 21.05 -6.95 -29.10
N LEU A 267 20.26 -7.89 -29.60
CA LEU A 267 18.80 -7.76 -29.54
C LEU A 267 18.33 -7.75 -28.08
N LYS A 268 17.29 -6.96 -27.80
CA LYS A 268 16.64 -7.03 -26.48
C LYS A 268 15.91 -8.35 -26.34
N PHE A 269 16.00 -8.95 -25.15
CA PHE A 269 15.23 -10.15 -24.84
C PHE A 269 13.73 -9.83 -24.79
N THR A 270 12.89 -10.82 -25.08
CA THR A 270 11.43 -10.68 -25.04
C THR A 270 10.84 -11.04 -23.67
N THR A 271 9.58 -10.70 -23.44
CA THR A 271 8.86 -11.10 -22.22
C THR A 271 8.76 -12.63 -22.12
N GLU A 272 8.55 -13.33 -23.24
CA GLU A 272 8.49 -14.80 -23.28
C GLU A 272 9.83 -15.41 -22.88
N GLU A 273 10.94 -14.85 -23.36
CA GLU A 273 12.29 -15.27 -22.99
C GLU A 273 12.58 -15.02 -21.51
N LEU A 274 12.13 -13.89 -20.96
CA LEU A 274 12.24 -13.61 -19.52
C LEU A 274 11.44 -14.64 -18.69
N VAL A 275 10.22 -14.96 -19.11
CA VAL A 275 9.40 -15.99 -18.45
C VAL A 275 10.06 -17.37 -18.51
N GLU A 276 10.56 -17.79 -19.69
CA GLU A 276 11.26 -19.06 -19.87
C GLU A 276 12.52 -19.13 -18.99
N SER A 277 13.28 -18.04 -18.95
CA SER A 277 14.49 -17.95 -18.15
C SER A 277 14.20 -18.01 -16.64
N ILE A 278 13.20 -17.26 -16.15
CA ILE A 278 12.77 -17.31 -14.75
C ILE A 278 12.32 -18.72 -14.38
N LYS A 279 11.52 -19.40 -15.22
CA LYS A 279 11.12 -20.80 -14.99
C LYS A 279 12.31 -21.74 -14.88
N THR A 280 13.30 -21.58 -15.77
CA THR A 280 14.54 -22.37 -15.76
C THR A 280 15.31 -22.15 -14.46
N LEU A 281 15.53 -20.90 -14.05
CA LEU A 281 16.26 -20.56 -12.84
C LEU A 281 15.52 -21.03 -11.57
N ARG A 282 14.19 -20.89 -11.53
CA ARG A 282 13.37 -21.43 -10.43
C ARG A 282 13.48 -22.94 -10.31
N LYS A 283 13.47 -23.67 -11.43
CA LYS A 283 13.67 -25.12 -11.45
C LYS A 283 15.02 -25.51 -10.85
N LEU A 284 16.09 -24.79 -11.21
CA LEU A 284 17.42 -25.01 -10.65
C LEU A 284 17.50 -24.72 -9.15
N LYS A 285 16.88 -23.61 -8.69
CA LYS A 285 16.92 -23.17 -7.28
C LYS A 285 16.09 -24.06 -6.35
N TYR A 286 14.88 -24.41 -6.76
CA TYR A 286 13.89 -25.06 -5.88
C TYR A 286 13.71 -26.55 -6.13
N ASN A 287 14.40 -27.13 -7.12
CA ASN A 287 14.26 -28.53 -7.52
C ASN A 287 12.80 -28.93 -7.87
N TYR A 288 12.03 -28.03 -8.49
CA TYR A 288 10.71 -28.40 -9.03
C TYR A 288 10.90 -29.34 -10.23
N GLU A 289 10.48 -30.61 -10.08
CA GLU A 289 10.35 -31.54 -11.20
C GLU A 289 9.23 -31.10 -12.16
#